data_AF-A0A4D4J6G4-F1
#
_entry.id   AF-A0A4D4J6G4-F1
#
_cell.length_a   1.000
_cell.length_b   1.000
_cell.length_c   1.000
_cell.angle_alpha   90.00
_cell.angle_beta   90.00
_cell.angle_gamma   90.00
#
_symmetry.space_group_name_H-M   'P 1'
#
loop_
_entity.id
_entity.type
_entity.pdbx_description
1 polymer ?
#
loop_
_entity_poly.entity_id
_entity_poly.type
_entity_poly.pdbx_seq_one_letter_code
_entity_poly.pdbx_strand_id
1 'polypeptide(L)'
;MVPTQQDVIQWQVQDVRCHRGGRLVVPAEQAPFGRVLTYRRAAGQRPAPGCASLVRSRGWIADLGQCGSAELLLGLATVAALRELTPEVPLHYSGPQAALMRRCALPMESTRHAWGPHVVRTATRAPVRFRVDSAEPPTWLDAVEPGMVEVHAALPMRHYLATEQTLGERLARDATPAPLFPSAHQLKPGHVVLVTVPGWPRRLDFQVADFAAVAAELARARGAARHFTVITSRNVTGAEAFDGLPVDVLCEPDPADCVDLFASAELVIGADVGLTQLAALTSRTDGSGPCVVGLYSRHAHTKWITGSDRHHAVATRFAQMLALADRSADPAELDDATWGGAADLRNVSRTLVADFAAECAGW
;
A
#
# COMPACT_ATOMS: atom_id res chain seq x y z
N MET A 1 -5.52 0.70 -23.82
CA MET A 1 -6.98 0.77 -23.61
C MET A 1 -7.30 2.19 -23.19
N VAL A 2 -8.22 2.86 -23.89
CA VAL A 2 -8.76 4.14 -23.43
C VAL A 2 -9.76 3.82 -22.33
N PRO A 3 -9.65 4.40 -21.12
CA PRO A 3 -10.59 4.13 -20.03
C PRO A 3 -12.01 4.44 -20.50
N THR A 4 -12.94 3.52 -20.28
CA THR A 4 -14.34 3.79 -20.58
C THR A 4 -14.93 4.69 -19.50
N GLN A 5 -16.04 5.37 -19.80
CA GLN A 5 -16.69 6.32 -18.88
C GLN A 5 -17.14 5.68 -17.54
N GLN A 6 -17.15 4.33 -17.45
CA GLN A 6 -17.40 3.55 -16.23
C GLN A 6 -16.17 3.38 -15.32
N ASP A 7 -14.95 3.63 -15.83
CA ASP A 7 -13.69 3.50 -15.08
C ASP A 7 -13.33 4.77 -14.29
N VAL A 8 -14.10 5.84 -14.46
CA VAL A 8 -13.89 7.08 -13.71
C VAL A 8 -14.50 6.90 -12.32
N ILE A 9 -13.63 6.87 -11.30
CA ILE A 9 -14.05 6.91 -9.90
C ILE A 9 -14.87 8.20 -9.71
N GLN A 10 -16.20 8.07 -9.63
CA GLN A 10 -17.01 9.14 -9.11
C GLN A 10 -16.73 9.23 -7.62
N TRP A 11 -16.19 10.37 -7.19
CA TRP A 11 -15.84 10.66 -5.80
C TRP A 11 -17.10 10.95 -4.99
N GLN A 12 -17.91 9.91 -4.83
CA GLN A 12 -19.16 9.91 -4.09
C GLN A 12 -19.11 8.79 -3.06
N VAL A 13 -19.67 9.06 -1.89
CA VAL A 13 -19.87 8.05 -0.84
C VAL A 13 -21.04 7.17 -1.26
N GLN A 14 -20.78 5.90 -1.47
CA GLN A 14 -21.80 4.93 -1.83
C GLN A 14 -21.75 3.73 -0.86
N ASP A 15 -22.55 2.71 -1.13
CA ASP A 15 -22.36 1.42 -0.47
C ASP A 15 -20.97 0.83 -0.83
N VAL A 16 -20.70 -0.39 -0.41
CA VAL A 16 -19.39 -1.04 -0.62
C VAL A 16 -18.98 -0.96 -2.10
N ARG A 17 -17.77 -0.45 -2.35
CA ARG A 17 -17.22 -0.23 -3.70
C ARG A 17 -15.89 -0.94 -3.89
N CYS A 18 -15.71 -1.50 -5.08
CA CYS A 18 -14.44 -2.07 -5.53
C CYS A 18 -13.70 -1.04 -6.40
N HIS A 19 -12.38 -0.95 -6.21
CA HIS A 19 -11.52 -0.01 -6.89
C HIS A 19 -10.30 -0.73 -7.45
N ARG A 20 -10.07 -0.55 -8.76
CA ARG A 20 -8.85 -1.01 -9.41
C ARG A 20 -7.67 -0.13 -9.00
N GLY A 21 -6.48 -0.73 -8.95
CA GLY A 21 -5.25 -0.05 -8.58
C GLY A 21 -4.66 0.70 -9.75
N GLY A 22 -3.54 1.37 -9.52
CA GLY A 22 -2.75 2.03 -10.56
C GLY A 22 -3.06 3.51 -10.73
N ARG A 23 -2.77 4.01 -11.93
CA ARG A 23 -2.82 5.43 -12.27
C ARG A 23 -4.27 5.92 -12.38
N LEU A 24 -4.57 7.05 -11.75
CA LEU A 24 -5.89 7.67 -11.76
C LEU A 24 -5.84 9.04 -12.45
N VAL A 25 -6.45 9.12 -13.64
CA VAL A 25 -6.61 10.38 -14.39
C VAL A 25 -8.09 10.65 -14.57
N VAL A 26 -8.55 11.81 -14.13
CA VAL A 26 -9.98 12.17 -14.10
C VAL A 26 -10.18 13.59 -14.64
N PRO A 27 -11.39 13.93 -15.10
CA PRO A 27 -11.76 15.32 -15.34
C PRO A 27 -11.57 16.18 -14.08
N ALA A 28 -11.11 17.40 -14.23
CA ALA A 28 -10.77 18.29 -13.11
C ALA A 28 -11.96 18.53 -12.17
N GLU A 29 -13.18 18.63 -12.71
CA GLU A 29 -14.43 18.77 -11.96
C GLU A 29 -14.84 17.51 -11.18
N GLN A 30 -14.19 16.38 -11.47
CA GLN A 30 -14.38 15.10 -10.79
C GLN A 30 -13.18 14.74 -9.91
N ALA A 31 -12.19 15.61 -9.75
CA ALA A 31 -11.06 15.33 -8.87
C ALA A 31 -11.47 15.37 -7.38
N PRO A 32 -10.84 14.57 -6.50
CA PRO A 32 -11.08 14.69 -5.07
C PRO A 32 -10.49 16.00 -4.53
N PHE A 33 -10.81 16.32 -3.27
CA PHE A 33 -10.06 17.35 -2.57
C PHE A 33 -8.58 16.97 -2.49
N GLY A 34 -7.73 17.92 -2.85
CA GLY A 34 -6.29 17.75 -2.91
C GLY A 34 -5.60 19.07 -3.19
N ARG A 35 -4.26 19.04 -3.19
CA ARG A 35 -3.42 20.20 -3.49
C ARG A 35 -2.89 20.08 -4.91
N VAL A 36 -3.15 21.10 -5.72
CA VAL A 36 -2.54 21.19 -7.05
C VAL A 36 -1.03 21.38 -6.90
N LEU A 37 -0.24 20.65 -7.69
CA LEU A 37 1.20 20.87 -7.76
C LEU A 37 1.49 22.31 -8.21
N THR A 38 2.49 22.93 -7.61
CA THR A 38 2.87 24.32 -7.92
C THR A 38 3.60 24.47 -9.26
N TYR A 39 3.83 23.37 -9.96
CA TYR A 39 4.52 23.24 -11.24
C TYR A 39 3.84 22.14 -12.06
N ARG A 40 3.93 22.22 -13.39
CA ARG A 40 3.39 21.20 -14.31
C ARG A 40 4.41 20.09 -14.51
N ARG A 41 4.28 19.04 -13.72
CA ARG A 41 5.26 17.94 -13.69
C ARG A 41 5.24 17.16 -15.01
N ALA A 42 4.07 16.85 -15.55
CA ALA A 42 3.91 16.24 -16.88
C ALA A 42 4.55 17.06 -18.03
N ALA A 43 4.62 18.39 -17.90
CA ALA A 43 5.26 19.27 -18.89
C ALA A 43 6.77 19.45 -18.67
N GLY A 44 7.39 18.64 -17.80
CA GLY A 44 8.83 18.72 -17.51
C GLY A 44 9.23 19.93 -16.66
N GLN A 45 8.28 20.67 -16.09
CA GLN A 45 8.60 21.77 -15.18
C GLN A 45 9.22 21.24 -13.88
N ARG A 46 9.95 22.11 -13.20
CA ARG A 46 10.60 21.82 -11.91
C ARG A 46 9.89 22.57 -10.78
N PRO A 47 9.92 22.03 -9.55
CA PRO A 47 9.51 22.79 -8.38
C PRO A 47 10.41 24.03 -8.14
N ALA A 48 10.00 24.91 -7.23
CA ALA A 48 10.85 26.00 -6.77
C ALA A 48 12.15 25.47 -6.12
N PRO A 49 13.27 26.21 -6.18
CA PRO A 49 14.53 25.76 -5.59
C PRO A 49 14.41 25.39 -4.12
N GLY A 50 15.00 24.25 -3.75
CA GLY A 50 14.90 23.66 -2.41
C GLY A 50 16.26 23.23 -1.86
N CYS A 51 16.27 22.19 -1.04
CA CYS A 51 17.47 21.78 -0.29
C CYS A 51 18.38 20.76 -1.01
N ALA A 52 18.18 20.48 -2.30
CA ALA A 52 18.93 19.46 -3.03
C ALA A 52 20.46 19.60 -2.94
N SER A 53 21.00 20.82 -3.00
CA SER A 53 22.44 21.08 -2.87
C SER A 53 22.98 20.72 -1.48
N LEU A 54 22.19 20.95 -0.42
CA LEU A 54 22.52 20.55 0.95
C LEU A 54 22.48 19.03 1.10
N VAL A 55 21.47 18.37 0.52
CA VAL A 55 21.35 16.91 0.55
C VAL A 55 22.53 16.23 -0.16
N ARG A 56 22.93 16.73 -1.34
CA ARG A 56 24.10 16.21 -2.07
C ARG A 56 25.41 16.40 -1.29
N SER A 57 25.59 17.55 -0.63
CA SER A 57 26.84 17.87 0.07
C SER A 57 26.95 17.29 1.48
N ARG A 58 25.82 17.14 2.18
CA ARG A 58 25.78 16.73 3.60
C ARG A 58 25.14 15.38 3.84
N GLY A 59 24.56 14.74 2.83
CA GLY A 59 23.75 13.54 2.99
C GLY A 59 22.43 13.82 3.71
N TRP A 60 21.74 12.75 4.08
CA TRP A 60 20.38 12.81 4.62
C TRP A 60 20.07 11.66 5.58
N ILE A 61 19.00 11.85 6.34
CA ILE A 61 18.37 10.87 7.22
C ILE A 61 16.86 10.99 7.06
N ALA A 62 16.20 9.86 6.80
CA ALA A 62 14.77 9.71 6.76
C ALA A 62 14.32 8.95 8.01
N ASP A 63 13.53 9.61 8.86
CA ASP A 63 12.84 8.99 9.98
C ASP A 63 11.47 8.52 9.49
N LEU A 64 11.31 7.19 9.40
CA LEU A 64 10.10 6.52 8.92
C LEU A 64 9.13 6.21 10.08
N GLY A 65 9.41 6.74 11.28
CA GLY A 65 8.56 6.61 12.45
C GLY A 65 8.70 5.28 13.17
N GLN A 66 7.85 5.10 14.19
CA GLN A 66 7.78 3.90 15.03
C GLN A 66 6.49 3.10 14.79
N CYS A 67 5.60 3.63 13.97
CA CYS A 67 4.27 3.09 13.73
C CYS A 67 4.32 2.09 12.59
N GLY A 68 3.82 0.87 12.82
CA GLY A 68 3.36 -0.09 11.81
C GLY A 68 4.33 -0.52 10.70
N SER A 69 4.11 -1.71 10.14
CA SER A 69 4.81 -2.11 8.92
C SER A 69 4.29 -1.37 7.68
N ALA A 70 3.04 -0.89 7.68
CA ALA A 70 2.46 -0.17 6.55
C ALA A 70 3.11 1.19 6.32
N GLU A 71 3.22 2.02 7.36
CA GLU A 71 3.85 3.34 7.29
C GLU A 71 5.32 3.23 6.87
N LEU A 72 6.05 2.27 7.45
CA LEU A 72 7.41 1.94 7.02
C LEU A 72 7.47 1.69 5.51
N LEU A 73 6.68 0.74 5.01
CA LEU A 73 6.74 0.29 3.62
C LEU A 73 6.33 1.38 2.63
N LEU A 74 5.26 2.12 2.93
CA LEU A 74 4.77 3.20 2.06
C LEU A 74 5.68 4.44 2.13
N GLY A 75 6.26 4.71 3.30
CA GLY A 75 7.20 5.80 3.55
C GLY A 75 8.56 5.64 2.87
N LEU A 76 8.95 4.41 2.49
CA LEU A 76 10.18 4.16 1.73
C LEU A 76 10.22 4.88 0.37
N ALA A 77 9.09 5.39 -0.14
CA ALA A 77 9.09 6.27 -1.30
C ALA A 77 9.92 7.56 -1.09
N THR A 78 9.97 8.10 0.14
CA THR A 78 10.87 9.20 0.51
C THR A 78 12.33 8.79 0.35
N VAL A 79 12.67 7.57 0.77
CA VAL A 79 14.02 7.00 0.65
C VAL A 79 14.40 6.81 -0.81
N ALA A 80 13.47 6.33 -1.64
CA ALA A 80 13.66 6.20 -3.09
C ALA A 80 13.91 7.57 -3.75
N ALA A 81 13.13 8.58 -3.41
CA ALA A 81 13.32 9.96 -3.88
C ALA A 81 14.71 10.51 -3.52
N LEU A 82 15.13 10.35 -2.25
CA LEU A 82 16.43 10.82 -1.79
C LEU A 82 17.58 10.02 -2.44
N ARG A 83 17.38 8.72 -2.69
CA ARG A 83 18.35 7.87 -3.38
C ARG A 83 18.58 8.29 -4.83
N GLU A 84 17.55 8.74 -5.56
CA GLU A 84 17.73 9.28 -6.91
C GLU A 84 18.67 10.50 -6.94
N LEU A 85 18.66 11.30 -5.88
CA LEU A 85 19.55 12.45 -5.74
C LEU A 85 20.98 12.05 -5.33
N THR A 86 21.14 10.92 -4.64
CA THR A 86 22.41 10.43 -4.10
C THR A 86 22.65 8.95 -4.47
N PRO A 87 22.77 8.60 -5.77
CA PRO A 87 22.79 7.22 -6.24
C PRO A 87 24.05 6.44 -5.86
N GLU A 88 25.15 7.11 -5.51
CA GLU A 88 26.42 6.46 -5.17
C GLU A 88 26.67 6.39 -3.65
N VAL A 89 25.84 7.05 -2.84
CA VAL A 89 26.08 7.17 -1.39
C VAL A 89 25.54 5.94 -0.67
N PRO A 90 26.34 5.18 0.10
CA PRO A 90 25.84 4.00 0.80
C PRO A 90 24.66 4.32 1.73
N LEU A 91 23.65 3.44 1.71
CA LEU A 91 22.47 3.53 2.56
C LEU A 91 22.59 2.59 3.75
N HIS A 92 22.13 3.05 4.90
CA HIS A 92 22.06 2.25 6.10
C HIS A 92 20.68 2.37 6.75
N TYR A 93 20.01 1.24 6.91
CA TYR A 93 18.78 1.11 7.67
C TYR A 93 19.07 0.65 9.11
N SER A 94 18.34 1.23 10.05
CA SER A 94 18.36 0.90 11.47
C SER A 94 16.91 0.78 11.95
N GLY A 95 16.55 -0.38 12.54
CA GLY A 95 15.24 -0.57 13.16
C GLY A 95 14.82 -2.04 13.32
N PRO A 96 13.59 -2.30 13.81
CA PRO A 96 13.09 -3.65 14.08
C PRO A 96 13.04 -4.59 12.86
N GLN A 97 12.69 -4.04 11.67
CA GLN A 97 12.45 -4.80 10.44
C GLN A 97 13.72 -5.02 9.58
N ALA A 98 14.89 -5.18 10.20
CA ALA A 98 16.15 -5.28 9.46
C ALA A 98 16.24 -6.50 8.53
N ALA A 99 15.59 -7.62 8.88
CA ALA A 99 15.55 -8.79 8.01
C ALA A 99 14.77 -8.51 6.72
N LEU A 100 13.62 -7.85 6.83
CA LEU A 100 12.82 -7.42 5.69
C LEU A 100 13.55 -6.38 4.84
N MET A 101 14.22 -5.40 5.47
CA MET A 101 14.94 -4.35 4.73
C MET A 101 16.13 -4.88 3.92
N ARG A 102 16.78 -5.98 4.35
CA ARG A 102 17.78 -6.68 3.51
C ARG A 102 17.21 -7.24 2.21
N ARG A 103 15.89 -7.45 2.15
CA ARG A 103 15.19 -7.91 0.95
C ARG A 103 14.67 -6.77 0.07
N CYS A 104 14.78 -5.53 0.51
CA CYS A 104 14.35 -4.37 -0.28
C CYS A 104 15.24 -4.19 -1.51
N ALA A 105 14.66 -3.77 -2.64
CA ALA A 105 15.42 -3.48 -3.86
C ALA A 105 16.36 -2.27 -3.72
N LEU A 106 16.18 -1.43 -2.69
CA LEU A 106 17.14 -0.37 -2.38
C LEU A 106 18.38 -0.99 -1.72
N PRO A 107 19.58 -0.85 -2.31
CA PRO A 107 20.79 -1.45 -1.76
C PRO A 107 21.17 -0.74 -0.47
N MET A 108 20.91 -1.38 0.67
CA MET A 108 21.22 -0.82 1.98
C MET A 108 21.75 -1.89 2.94
N GLU A 109 22.72 -1.48 3.74
CA GLU A 109 23.08 -2.24 4.94
C GLU A 109 21.97 -2.10 5.96
N SER A 110 21.70 -3.15 6.74
CA SER A 110 20.58 -3.16 7.69
C SER A 110 21.03 -3.66 9.06
N THR A 111 20.86 -2.84 10.08
CA THR A 111 21.12 -3.19 11.48
C THR A 111 19.81 -3.33 12.25
N ARG A 112 19.66 -4.45 12.94
CA ARG A 112 18.50 -4.72 13.79
C ARG A 112 18.64 -3.98 15.11
N HIS A 113 17.60 -3.24 15.47
CA HIS A 113 17.38 -2.78 16.84
C HIS A 113 16.07 -3.37 17.34
N ALA A 114 16.03 -3.86 18.57
CA ALA A 114 14.85 -4.52 19.11
C ALA A 114 13.66 -3.55 19.26
N TRP A 115 13.93 -2.25 19.39
CA TRP A 115 12.97 -1.18 19.61
C TRP A 115 13.49 0.12 19.01
N GLY A 116 12.60 1.09 18.80
CA GLY A 116 12.91 2.41 18.26
C GLY A 116 12.41 2.63 16.84
N PRO A 117 12.64 3.83 16.28
CA PRO A 117 12.15 4.20 14.96
C PRO A 117 12.84 3.42 13.85
N HIS A 118 12.15 3.34 12.73
CA HIS A 118 12.72 2.93 11.45
C HIS A 118 13.45 4.12 10.85
N VAL A 119 14.75 4.00 10.66
CA VAL A 119 15.59 5.09 10.15
C VAL A 119 16.41 4.60 8.97
N VAL A 120 16.40 5.36 7.86
CA VAL A 120 17.33 5.17 6.75
C VAL A 120 18.21 6.41 6.61
N ARG A 121 19.52 6.22 6.49
CA ARG A 121 20.48 7.34 6.41
C ARG A 121 21.64 7.05 5.49
N THR A 122 22.31 8.13 5.09
CA THR A 122 23.66 8.11 4.50
C THR A 122 24.73 8.25 5.57
N ALA A 123 25.95 7.76 5.32
CA ALA A 123 27.08 7.85 6.25
C ALA A 123 27.72 9.25 6.31
N THR A 124 27.02 10.24 6.89
CA THR A 124 27.49 11.62 6.98
C THR A 124 27.33 12.22 8.38
N ARG A 125 28.17 13.23 8.71
CA ARG A 125 28.23 13.82 10.06
C ARG A 125 27.13 14.86 10.35
N ALA A 126 26.52 15.46 9.34
CA ALA A 126 25.51 16.52 9.51
C ALA A 126 24.36 16.42 8.48
N PRO A 127 23.62 15.30 8.45
CA PRO A 127 22.62 15.04 7.42
C PRO A 127 21.41 15.99 7.50
N VAL A 128 20.81 16.26 6.34
CA VAL A 128 19.49 16.90 6.24
C VAL A 128 18.43 15.90 6.71
N ARG A 129 17.52 16.33 7.58
CA ARG A 129 16.49 15.44 8.18
C ARG A 129 15.19 15.52 7.40
N PHE A 130 14.63 14.36 7.09
CA PHE A 130 13.31 14.18 6.53
C PHE A 130 12.50 13.35 7.52
N ARG A 131 11.42 13.93 8.05
CA ARG A 131 10.44 13.18 8.84
C ARG A 131 9.36 12.69 7.89
N VAL A 132 9.06 11.40 7.95
CA VAL A 132 7.98 10.80 7.17
C VAL A 132 6.79 10.61 8.10
N ASP A 133 5.74 11.37 7.83
CA ASP A 133 4.48 11.32 8.57
C ASP A 133 3.35 11.02 7.59
N SER A 134 2.63 9.92 7.79
CA SER A 134 1.54 9.51 6.91
C SER A 134 0.31 10.43 7.02
N ALA A 135 0.22 11.27 8.05
CA ALA A 135 -0.83 12.26 8.20
C ALA A 135 -0.58 13.54 7.40
N GLU A 136 0.68 13.89 7.11
CA GLU A 136 1.05 15.20 6.57
C GLU A 136 0.84 15.41 5.07
N PRO A 137 1.29 14.52 4.15
CA PRO A 137 1.31 14.88 2.74
C PRO A 137 -0.11 14.78 2.16
N PRO A 138 -0.61 15.84 1.50
CA PRO A 138 -1.94 15.85 0.93
C PRO A 138 -1.98 14.96 -0.32
N THR A 139 -3.19 14.63 -0.77
CA THR A 139 -3.40 14.20 -2.16
C THR A 139 -2.86 15.29 -3.09
N TRP A 140 -2.00 14.93 -4.06
CA TRP A 140 -1.53 15.87 -5.07
C TRP A 140 -2.32 15.73 -6.37
N LEU A 141 -2.59 16.86 -7.01
CA LEU A 141 -3.25 16.93 -8.31
C LEU A 141 -2.26 17.50 -9.34
N ASP A 142 -1.93 16.73 -10.37
CA ASP A 142 -1.08 17.17 -11.49
C ASP A 142 -1.93 17.40 -12.75
N ALA A 143 -1.81 18.58 -13.36
CA ALA A 143 -2.52 18.87 -14.60
C ALA A 143 -1.79 18.21 -15.77
N VAL A 144 -2.39 17.16 -16.34
CA VAL A 144 -1.77 16.37 -17.42
C VAL A 144 -2.23 16.82 -18.82
N GLU A 145 -3.49 17.23 -18.96
CA GLU A 145 -4.08 17.74 -20.21
C GLU A 145 -5.12 18.83 -19.88
N PRO A 146 -5.55 19.65 -20.86
CA PRO A 146 -6.63 20.63 -20.62
C PRO A 146 -7.89 19.95 -20.09
N GLY A 147 -8.27 20.28 -18.85
CA GLY A 147 -9.45 19.72 -18.18
C GLY A 147 -9.23 18.36 -17.51
N MET A 148 -8.05 17.75 -17.60
CA MET A 148 -7.75 16.46 -16.97
C MET A 148 -6.64 16.60 -15.93
N VAL A 149 -6.82 15.91 -14.80
CA VAL A 149 -5.83 15.86 -13.72
C VAL A 149 -5.49 14.43 -13.36
N GLU A 150 -4.22 14.19 -13.09
CA GLU A 150 -3.76 12.99 -12.42
C GLU A 150 -3.86 13.17 -10.91
N VAL A 151 -4.45 12.18 -10.24
CA VAL A 151 -4.70 12.18 -8.80
C VAL A 151 -3.68 11.27 -8.13
N HIS A 152 -2.72 11.87 -7.43
CA HIS A 152 -1.71 11.17 -6.65
C HIS A 152 -2.20 10.97 -5.20
N ALA A 153 -3.17 10.06 -5.04
CA ALA A 153 -3.75 9.75 -3.73
C ALA A 153 -2.95 8.72 -2.93
N ALA A 154 -2.21 7.81 -3.57
CA ALA A 154 -1.45 6.77 -2.86
C ALA A 154 -0.28 7.36 -2.06
N LEU A 155 -0.14 6.97 -0.79
CA LEU A 155 0.88 7.47 0.13
C LEU A 155 2.30 7.50 -0.45
N PRO A 156 2.79 6.46 -1.16
CA PRO A 156 4.10 6.51 -1.80
C PRO A 156 4.30 7.71 -2.73
N MET A 157 3.34 7.98 -3.63
CA MET A 157 3.44 9.15 -4.52
C MET A 157 3.34 10.46 -3.77
N ARG A 158 2.54 10.52 -2.69
CA ARG A 158 2.45 11.73 -1.86
C ARG A 158 3.78 12.07 -1.19
N HIS A 159 4.43 11.08 -0.58
CA HIS A 159 5.75 11.23 0.03
C HIS A 159 6.82 11.57 -1.01
N TYR A 160 6.77 10.92 -2.16
CA TYR A 160 7.70 11.19 -3.27
C TYR A 160 7.59 12.62 -3.77
N LEU A 161 6.37 13.12 -4.04
CA LEU A 161 6.13 14.48 -4.51
C LEU A 161 6.37 15.56 -3.45
N ALA A 162 6.12 15.25 -2.16
CA ALA A 162 6.50 16.14 -1.06
C ALA A 162 8.04 16.27 -0.96
N THR A 163 8.75 15.15 -1.15
CA THR A 163 10.22 15.13 -1.20
C THR A 163 10.73 15.89 -2.43
N GLU A 164 10.15 15.67 -3.61
CA GLU A 164 10.45 16.39 -4.86
C GLU A 164 10.39 17.92 -4.65
N GLN A 165 9.29 18.40 -4.05
CA GLN A 165 9.11 19.82 -3.74
C GLN A 165 10.09 20.33 -2.69
N THR A 166 10.40 19.55 -1.66
CA THR A 166 11.36 19.93 -0.60
C THR A 166 12.78 20.05 -1.15
N LEU A 167 13.16 19.13 -2.05
CA LEU A 167 14.45 19.14 -2.73
C LEU A 167 14.55 20.29 -3.75
N GLY A 168 13.42 20.65 -4.37
CA GLY A 168 13.37 21.65 -5.44
C GLY A 168 13.97 21.17 -6.75
N GLU A 169 13.86 19.86 -7.01
CA GLU A 169 14.36 19.18 -8.21
C GLU A 169 13.25 18.27 -8.72
N ARG A 170 13.13 18.10 -10.04
CA ARG A 170 12.22 17.10 -10.61
C ARG A 170 12.86 15.72 -10.49
N LEU A 171 12.17 14.79 -9.85
CA LEU A 171 12.60 13.39 -9.73
C LEU A 171 12.00 12.54 -10.86
N ALA A 172 12.56 11.35 -11.10
CA ALA A 172 12.35 10.61 -12.35
C ALA A 172 11.05 9.80 -12.41
N ARG A 173 10.49 9.36 -11.28
CA ARG A 173 9.36 8.42 -11.25
C ARG A 173 8.04 9.14 -11.37
N ASP A 174 7.23 8.74 -12.35
CA ASP A 174 5.88 9.28 -12.53
C ASP A 174 4.80 8.44 -11.83
N ALA A 175 5.13 7.21 -11.45
CA ALA A 175 4.24 6.30 -10.73
C ALA A 175 5.02 5.35 -9.81
N THR A 176 4.30 4.73 -8.85
CA THR A 176 4.78 3.62 -8.01
C THR A 176 6.21 3.78 -7.45
N PRO A 177 6.48 4.82 -6.64
CA PRO A 177 7.83 5.15 -6.21
C PRO A 177 8.30 4.30 -5.02
N ALA A 178 7.39 3.58 -4.36
CA ALA A 178 7.76 2.64 -3.32
C ALA A 178 8.70 1.56 -3.86
N PRO A 179 9.81 1.24 -3.18
CA PRO A 179 10.70 0.18 -3.61
C PRO A 179 10.04 -1.19 -3.47
N LEU A 180 10.42 -2.09 -4.36
CA LEU A 180 9.92 -3.45 -4.40
C LEU A 180 10.75 -4.39 -3.51
N PHE A 181 10.17 -5.55 -3.22
CA PHE A 181 10.80 -6.65 -2.48
C PHE A 181 10.93 -7.86 -3.43
N PRO A 182 12.07 -8.01 -4.12
CA PRO A 182 12.27 -9.10 -5.06
C PRO A 182 12.35 -10.48 -4.38
N SER A 183 11.87 -11.49 -5.10
CA SER A 183 12.03 -12.90 -4.77
C SER A 183 12.31 -13.72 -6.03
N ALA A 184 13.06 -14.80 -5.86
CA ALA A 184 13.32 -15.81 -6.89
C ALA A 184 12.20 -16.87 -7.00
N HIS A 185 11.19 -16.84 -6.12
CA HIS A 185 10.10 -17.79 -6.14
C HIS A 185 9.21 -17.57 -7.38
N GLN A 186 8.79 -18.69 -7.96
CA GLN A 186 7.91 -18.70 -9.12
C GLN A 186 6.45 -18.72 -8.70
N LEU A 187 5.59 -18.16 -9.57
CA LEU A 187 4.14 -18.24 -9.45
C LEU A 187 3.71 -19.70 -9.33
N LYS A 188 2.87 -19.98 -8.32
CA LYS A 188 2.08 -21.21 -8.20
C LYS A 188 0.65 -20.90 -8.67
N PRO A 189 0.23 -21.36 -9.87
CA PRO A 189 -1.12 -21.11 -10.36
C PRO A 189 -2.19 -21.59 -9.36
N GLY A 190 -3.23 -20.78 -9.15
CA GLY A 190 -4.31 -21.04 -8.23
C GLY A 190 -3.97 -20.85 -6.75
N HIS A 191 -2.76 -20.38 -6.40
CA HIS A 191 -2.37 -20.11 -5.02
C HIS A 191 -2.91 -18.76 -4.54
N VAL A 192 -3.71 -18.79 -3.48
CA VAL A 192 -4.31 -17.62 -2.85
C VAL A 192 -3.79 -17.46 -1.42
N VAL A 193 -3.33 -16.28 -1.06
CA VAL A 193 -2.93 -15.95 0.31
C VAL A 193 -3.97 -15.05 0.96
N LEU A 194 -4.42 -15.41 2.16
CA LEU A 194 -5.40 -14.67 2.94
C LEU A 194 -4.70 -14.06 4.16
N VAL A 195 -4.67 -12.73 4.27
CA VAL A 195 -4.03 -12.01 5.38
C VAL A 195 -5.10 -11.54 6.36
N THR A 196 -5.27 -12.32 7.44
CA THR A 196 -6.35 -12.13 8.42
C THR A 196 -5.88 -11.43 9.70
N VAL A 197 -4.59 -11.10 9.78
CA VAL A 197 -3.99 -10.43 10.94
C VAL A 197 -4.69 -9.08 11.15
N PRO A 198 -5.16 -8.77 12.38
CA PRO A 198 -5.79 -7.48 12.65
C PRO A 198 -4.79 -6.34 12.49
N GLY A 199 -5.23 -5.28 11.83
CA GLY A 199 -4.50 -4.01 11.77
C GLY A 199 -4.56 -3.25 13.07
N TRP A 200 -3.88 -2.10 13.11
CA TRP A 200 -4.10 -1.10 14.14
C TRP A 200 -5.17 -0.10 13.64
N PRO A 201 -6.15 0.32 14.47
CA PRO A 201 -6.46 -0.20 15.81
C PRO A 201 -6.87 -1.68 15.75
N ARG A 202 -6.50 -2.46 16.78
CA ARG A 202 -6.75 -3.92 16.86
C ARG A 202 -8.24 -4.24 16.95
N ARG A 203 -8.95 -4.05 15.86
CA ARG A 203 -10.34 -4.42 15.67
C ARG A 203 -10.44 -5.27 14.42
N LEU A 204 -10.84 -6.51 14.62
CA LEU A 204 -11.15 -7.46 13.57
C LEU A 204 -12.56 -7.12 13.05
N ASP A 205 -12.68 -6.12 12.17
CA ASP A 205 -13.97 -5.86 11.53
C ASP A 205 -14.28 -6.96 10.48
N PHE A 206 -13.27 -7.71 10.01
CA PHE A 206 -13.42 -8.89 9.14
C PHE A 206 -12.76 -10.09 9.83
N GLN A 207 -13.55 -11.13 10.14
CA GLN A 207 -13.13 -12.26 10.95
C GLN A 207 -12.54 -13.38 10.09
N VAL A 208 -11.88 -14.35 10.73
CA VAL A 208 -11.36 -15.54 10.03
C VAL A 208 -12.45 -16.29 9.27
N ALA A 209 -13.64 -16.41 9.85
CA ALA A 209 -14.80 -17.02 9.20
C ALA A 209 -15.21 -16.30 7.91
N ASP A 210 -15.01 -14.99 7.84
CA ASP A 210 -15.33 -14.20 6.65
C ASP A 210 -14.34 -14.48 5.51
N PHE A 211 -13.04 -14.58 5.84
CA PHE A 211 -12.02 -15.02 4.89
C PHE A 211 -12.25 -16.45 4.43
N ALA A 212 -12.68 -17.35 5.31
CA ALA A 212 -13.03 -18.72 4.94
C ALA A 212 -14.22 -18.78 3.99
N ALA A 213 -15.24 -17.95 4.20
CA ALA A 213 -16.36 -17.82 3.27
C ALA A 213 -15.90 -17.28 1.90
N VAL A 214 -15.03 -16.26 1.84
CA VAL A 214 -14.43 -15.80 0.58
C VAL A 214 -13.64 -16.92 -0.11
N ALA A 215 -12.84 -17.68 0.64
CA ALA A 215 -12.10 -18.83 0.11
C ALA A 215 -13.04 -19.90 -0.48
N ALA A 216 -14.16 -20.17 0.19
CA ALA A 216 -15.17 -21.10 -0.29
C ALA A 216 -15.88 -20.62 -1.57
N GLU A 217 -16.14 -19.31 -1.71
CA GLU A 217 -16.65 -18.72 -2.95
C GLU A 217 -15.63 -18.86 -4.09
N LEU A 218 -14.36 -18.51 -3.83
CA LEU A 218 -13.27 -18.65 -4.81
C LEU A 218 -13.03 -20.10 -5.24
N ALA A 219 -13.14 -21.05 -4.32
CA ALA A 219 -13.01 -22.47 -4.62
C ALA A 219 -14.17 -23.01 -5.47
N ARG A 220 -15.37 -22.39 -5.36
CA ARG A 220 -16.54 -22.71 -6.20
C ARG A 220 -16.44 -22.09 -7.60
N ALA A 221 -15.71 -20.99 -7.77
CA ALA A 221 -15.48 -20.35 -9.06
C ALA A 221 -14.57 -21.21 -9.97
N ARG A 222 -15.21 -21.85 -10.97
CA ARG A 222 -14.73 -22.65 -12.12
C ARG A 222 -13.24 -23.05 -12.22
N GLY A 223 -13.02 -24.34 -12.44
CA GLY A 223 -12.05 -24.88 -13.42
C GLY A 223 -10.66 -25.28 -12.92
N ALA A 224 -10.12 -24.64 -11.87
CA ALA A 224 -8.78 -24.92 -11.36
C ALA A 224 -8.78 -25.23 -9.86
N ALA A 225 -8.02 -26.25 -9.45
CA ALA A 225 -7.79 -26.54 -8.05
C ALA A 225 -7.08 -25.34 -7.39
N ARG A 226 -7.68 -24.80 -6.33
CA ARG A 226 -7.11 -23.68 -5.56
C ARG A 226 -6.38 -24.20 -4.36
N HIS A 227 -5.26 -23.57 -4.03
CA HIS A 227 -4.54 -23.81 -2.79
C HIS A 227 -4.53 -22.51 -2.00
N PHE A 228 -4.80 -22.60 -0.70
CA PHE A 228 -4.93 -21.42 0.15
C PHE A 228 -3.84 -21.43 1.22
N THR A 229 -3.26 -20.27 1.48
CA THR A 229 -2.43 -20.04 2.68
C THR A 229 -3.02 -18.91 3.49
N VAL A 230 -3.24 -19.13 4.78
CA VAL A 230 -3.83 -18.16 5.69
C VAL A 230 -2.76 -17.65 6.64
N ILE A 231 -2.51 -16.34 6.62
CA ILE A 231 -1.65 -15.67 7.60
C ILE A 231 -2.53 -15.09 8.69
N THR A 232 -2.36 -15.57 9.92
CA THR A 232 -3.15 -15.18 11.09
C THR A 232 -2.27 -14.85 12.29
N SER A 233 -2.85 -14.28 13.34
CA SER A 233 -2.16 -14.06 14.62
C SER A 233 -2.30 -15.28 15.56
N ARG A 234 -1.38 -15.46 16.50
CA ARG A 234 -1.31 -16.68 17.35
C ARG A 234 -2.56 -16.93 18.21
N ASN A 235 -3.29 -15.87 18.53
CA ASN A 235 -4.41 -15.90 19.49
C ASN A 235 -5.78 -15.85 18.81
N VAL A 236 -5.83 -16.00 17.48
CA VAL A 236 -7.10 -15.96 16.75
C VAL A 236 -7.71 -17.36 16.69
N THR A 237 -8.91 -17.46 17.23
CA THR A 237 -9.84 -18.60 17.12
C THR A 237 -10.56 -18.59 15.77
N GLY A 238 -11.02 -19.73 15.25
CA GLY A 238 -11.77 -19.77 13.99
C GLY A 238 -11.04 -20.43 12.82
N ALA A 239 -9.88 -21.08 13.05
CA ALA A 239 -9.18 -21.82 11.99
C ALA A 239 -10.02 -22.98 11.45
N GLU A 240 -10.90 -23.55 12.29
CA GLU A 240 -11.92 -24.54 11.92
C GLU A 240 -12.90 -24.05 10.85
N ALA A 241 -13.01 -22.73 10.64
CA ALA A 241 -13.86 -22.19 9.59
C ALA A 241 -13.38 -22.58 8.18
N PHE A 242 -12.11 -22.99 8.03
CA PHE A 242 -11.53 -23.46 6.78
C PHE A 242 -11.69 -24.98 6.56
N ASP A 243 -12.38 -25.70 7.45
CA ASP A 243 -12.59 -27.15 7.33
C ASP A 243 -13.20 -27.50 5.97
N GLY A 244 -12.54 -28.42 5.25
CA GLY A 244 -12.94 -28.84 3.90
C GLY A 244 -12.27 -28.08 2.75
N LEU A 245 -11.41 -27.09 3.03
CA LEU A 245 -10.57 -26.42 2.04
C LEU A 245 -9.08 -26.85 2.18
N PRO A 246 -8.31 -26.90 1.07
CA PRO A 246 -6.88 -27.20 1.10
C PRO A 246 -6.08 -25.96 1.57
N VAL A 247 -6.06 -25.75 2.88
CA VAL A 247 -5.53 -24.54 3.53
C VAL A 247 -4.29 -24.85 4.39
N ASP A 248 -3.20 -24.11 4.15
CA ASP A 248 -2.05 -24.04 5.05
C ASP A 248 -2.18 -22.80 5.95
N VAL A 249 -1.99 -22.95 7.27
CA VAL A 249 -2.08 -21.84 8.22
C VAL A 249 -0.69 -21.45 8.73
N LEU A 250 -0.37 -20.16 8.62
CA LEU A 250 0.86 -19.54 9.12
C LEU A 250 0.53 -18.53 10.21
N CYS A 251 1.04 -18.78 11.42
CA CYS A 251 0.80 -17.93 12.59
C CYS A 251 1.97 -16.95 12.79
N GLU A 252 1.71 -15.66 12.59
CA GLU A 252 2.67 -14.55 12.77
C GLU A 252 4.04 -14.83 12.11
N PRO A 253 4.09 -15.18 10.81
CA PRO A 253 5.36 -15.36 10.11
C PRO A 253 6.18 -14.07 10.12
N ASP A 254 7.51 -14.19 10.07
CA ASP A 254 8.38 -13.03 9.88
C ASP A 254 8.01 -12.36 8.52
N PRO A 255 7.81 -11.04 8.48
CA PRO A 255 7.53 -10.35 7.22
C PRO A 255 8.57 -10.62 6.12
N ALA A 256 9.84 -10.85 6.49
CA ALA A 256 10.88 -11.19 5.53
C ALA A 256 10.61 -12.53 4.82
N ASP A 257 10.05 -13.51 5.52
CA ASP A 257 9.70 -14.82 4.97
C ASP A 257 8.43 -14.72 4.10
N CYS A 258 7.54 -13.78 4.43
CA CYS A 258 6.32 -13.54 3.67
C CYS A 258 6.59 -13.08 2.23
N VAL A 259 7.74 -12.46 1.95
CA VAL A 259 8.10 -12.03 0.58
C VAL A 259 8.14 -13.22 -0.39
N ASP A 260 8.68 -14.37 0.04
CA ASP A 260 8.70 -15.58 -0.81
C ASP A 260 7.31 -16.20 -0.97
N LEU A 261 6.52 -16.20 0.11
CA LEU A 261 5.14 -16.63 0.07
C LEU A 261 4.33 -15.80 -0.93
N PHE A 262 4.36 -14.47 -0.82
CA PHE A 262 3.65 -13.56 -1.71
C PHE A 262 4.13 -13.64 -3.15
N ALA A 263 5.43 -13.85 -3.37
CA ALA A 263 5.97 -14.05 -4.71
C ALA A 263 5.43 -15.33 -5.36
N SER A 264 5.17 -16.39 -4.56
CA SER A 264 4.56 -17.61 -5.08
C SER A 264 3.06 -17.51 -5.32
N ALA A 265 2.37 -16.59 -4.64
CA ALA A 265 0.93 -16.42 -4.74
C ALA A 265 0.50 -15.80 -6.07
N GLU A 266 -0.66 -16.20 -6.59
CA GLU A 266 -1.32 -15.51 -7.71
C GLU A 266 -2.15 -14.33 -7.22
N LEU A 267 -2.84 -14.53 -6.09
CA LEU A 267 -3.75 -13.58 -5.48
C LEU A 267 -3.48 -13.47 -3.98
N VAL A 268 -3.54 -12.25 -3.45
CA VAL A 268 -3.56 -11.98 -2.02
C VAL A 268 -4.81 -11.17 -1.67
N ILE A 269 -5.55 -11.59 -0.65
CA ILE A 269 -6.68 -10.83 -0.09
C ILE A 269 -6.37 -10.56 1.38
N GLY A 270 -6.45 -9.32 1.82
CA GLY A 270 -6.06 -8.99 3.18
C GLY A 270 -6.75 -7.76 3.73
N ALA A 271 -6.82 -7.67 5.05
CA ALA A 271 -7.14 -6.42 5.72
C ALA A 271 -6.07 -5.36 5.41
N ASP A 272 -6.39 -4.08 5.63
CA ASP A 272 -5.43 -2.99 5.51
C ASP A 272 -4.35 -3.04 6.61
N VAL A 273 -3.32 -3.85 6.38
CA VAL A 273 -2.18 -4.09 7.27
C VAL A 273 -0.91 -4.22 6.46
N GLY A 274 0.23 -3.88 7.05
CA GLY A 274 1.52 -3.83 6.32
C GLY A 274 1.92 -5.09 5.56
N LEU A 275 1.40 -6.27 5.93
CA LEU A 275 1.60 -7.50 5.13
C LEU A 275 0.87 -7.45 3.78
N THR A 276 -0.31 -6.85 3.71
CA THR A 276 -1.05 -6.61 2.46
C THR A 276 -0.31 -5.61 1.57
N GLN A 277 0.21 -4.52 2.15
CA GLN A 277 1.10 -3.61 1.39
C GLN A 277 2.38 -4.33 0.92
N LEU A 278 2.98 -5.18 1.77
CA LEU A 278 4.17 -5.95 1.40
C LEU A 278 3.88 -6.92 0.25
N ALA A 279 2.73 -7.58 0.23
CA ALA A 279 2.31 -8.43 -0.88
C ALA A 279 2.30 -7.64 -2.20
N ALA A 280 1.74 -6.42 -2.20
CA ALA A 280 1.66 -5.58 -3.38
C ALA A 280 3.03 -5.04 -3.84
N LEU A 281 3.98 -4.88 -2.91
CA LEU A 281 5.36 -4.48 -3.19
C LEU A 281 6.28 -5.67 -3.52
N THR A 282 5.81 -6.91 -3.35
CA THR A 282 6.57 -8.09 -3.74
C THR A 282 6.66 -8.18 -5.26
N SER A 283 7.84 -8.58 -5.76
CA SER A 283 8.06 -8.80 -7.19
C SER A 283 8.81 -10.11 -7.44
N ARG A 284 8.47 -10.77 -8.55
CA ARG A 284 9.16 -11.94 -9.09
C ARG A 284 10.29 -11.49 -10.03
N THR A 285 11.12 -12.43 -10.43
CA THR A 285 12.26 -12.19 -11.35
C THR A 285 11.85 -11.70 -12.73
N ASP A 286 10.63 -12.02 -13.19
CA ASP A 286 10.05 -11.53 -14.44
C ASP A 286 9.41 -10.13 -14.31
N GLY A 287 9.51 -9.50 -13.13
CA GLY A 287 8.89 -8.20 -12.82
C GLY A 287 7.42 -8.28 -12.42
N SER A 288 6.78 -9.45 -12.55
CA SER A 288 5.40 -9.67 -12.12
C SER A 288 5.30 -9.80 -10.59
N GLY A 289 4.10 -9.99 -10.08
CA GLY A 289 3.80 -10.10 -8.65
C GLY A 289 2.35 -10.58 -8.47
N PRO A 290 1.89 -10.79 -7.22
CA PRO A 290 0.50 -11.17 -6.99
C PRO A 290 -0.44 -10.01 -7.30
N CYS A 291 -1.66 -10.33 -7.71
CA CYS A 291 -2.78 -9.40 -7.58
C CYS A 291 -3.13 -9.28 -6.10
N VAL A 292 -3.39 -8.07 -5.60
CA VAL A 292 -3.65 -7.83 -4.18
C VAL A 292 -4.96 -7.07 -4.03
N VAL A 293 -5.87 -7.59 -3.21
CA VAL A 293 -7.12 -6.93 -2.85
C VAL A 293 -7.10 -6.60 -1.35
N GLY A 294 -6.94 -5.32 -1.03
CA GLY A 294 -7.05 -4.81 0.33
C GLY A 294 -8.50 -4.54 0.73
N LEU A 295 -8.87 -4.90 1.96
CA LEU A 295 -10.17 -4.61 2.56
C LEU A 295 -10.05 -3.41 3.49
N TYR A 296 -10.69 -2.30 3.11
CA TYR A 296 -10.56 -1.00 3.77
C TYR A 296 -11.85 -0.62 4.49
N SER A 297 -11.74 -0.43 5.81
CA SER A 297 -12.85 0.01 6.68
C SER A 297 -12.65 1.40 7.25
N ARG A 298 -11.58 1.58 8.03
CA ARG A 298 -11.30 2.76 8.86
C ARG A 298 -10.09 3.55 8.36
N HIS A 299 -9.60 3.19 7.19
CA HIS A 299 -8.52 3.88 6.50
C HIS A 299 -9.00 4.24 5.09
N ALA A 300 -8.54 5.40 4.60
CA ALA A 300 -8.81 5.82 3.24
C ALA A 300 -8.15 4.85 2.24
N HIS A 301 -8.98 4.18 1.43
CA HIS A 301 -8.54 3.12 0.50
C HIS A 301 -7.68 3.63 -0.65
N THR A 302 -7.76 4.91 -0.98
CA THR A 302 -6.91 5.54 -1.99
C THR A 302 -5.57 6.03 -1.43
N LYS A 303 -5.48 6.21 -0.11
CA LYS A 303 -4.30 6.70 0.61
C LYS A 303 -3.38 5.55 1.02
N TRP A 304 -3.92 4.54 1.68
CA TRP A 304 -3.17 3.43 2.29
C TRP A 304 -2.86 2.27 1.33
N ILE A 305 -2.68 2.60 0.05
CA ILE A 305 -2.27 1.68 -1.01
C ILE A 305 -0.87 2.02 -1.53
N THR A 306 -0.28 1.11 -2.29
CA THR A 306 1.07 1.27 -2.86
C THR A 306 1.09 2.12 -4.13
N GLY A 307 -0.09 2.34 -4.74
CA GLY A 307 -0.23 2.96 -6.05
C GLY A 307 0.07 2.02 -7.22
N SER A 308 0.40 0.75 -6.96
CA SER A 308 0.55 -0.27 -8.01
C SER A 308 -0.80 -0.58 -8.66
N ASP A 309 -0.76 -0.85 -9.95
CA ASP A 309 -1.85 -1.44 -10.74
C ASP A 309 -2.33 -2.79 -10.21
N ARG A 310 -1.49 -3.51 -9.45
CA ARG A 310 -1.81 -4.79 -8.80
C ARG A 310 -2.41 -4.62 -7.40
N HIS A 311 -2.49 -3.41 -6.85
CA HIS A 311 -3.03 -3.17 -5.51
C HIS A 311 -4.43 -2.55 -5.60
N HIS A 312 -5.42 -3.41 -5.52
CA HIS A 312 -6.84 -3.11 -5.58
C HIS A 312 -7.44 -2.92 -4.17
N ALA A 313 -8.62 -2.33 -4.10
CA ALA A 313 -9.30 -2.08 -2.85
C ALA A 313 -10.78 -2.43 -2.90
N VAL A 314 -11.29 -3.01 -1.82
CA VAL A 314 -12.72 -3.03 -1.49
C VAL A 314 -12.91 -2.10 -0.30
N ALA A 315 -13.71 -1.05 -0.49
CA ALA A 315 -13.87 0.04 0.46
C ALA A 315 -15.28 0.09 1.02
N THR A 316 -15.40 0.09 2.34
CA THR A 316 -16.67 0.41 3.00
C THR A 316 -17.07 1.87 2.74
N ARG A 317 -18.32 2.20 3.07
CA ARG A 317 -18.81 3.57 3.00
C ARG A 317 -17.94 4.54 3.80
N PHE A 318 -17.48 4.12 4.98
CA PHE A 318 -16.63 4.96 5.83
C PHE A 318 -15.22 5.16 5.26
N ALA A 319 -14.60 4.11 4.69
CA ALA A 319 -13.31 4.25 4.01
C ALA A 319 -13.38 5.22 2.82
N GLN A 320 -14.49 5.20 2.06
CA GLN A 320 -14.73 6.14 0.97
C GLN A 320 -14.85 7.59 1.50
N MET A 321 -15.54 7.81 2.62
CA MET A 321 -15.62 9.13 3.25
C MET A 321 -14.24 9.66 3.67
N LEU A 322 -13.41 8.81 4.27
CA LEU A 322 -12.04 9.19 4.66
C LEU A 322 -11.19 9.54 3.44
N ALA A 323 -11.35 8.80 2.34
CA ALA A 323 -10.67 9.08 1.09
C ALA A 323 -11.07 10.45 0.51
N LEU A 324 -12.37 10.80 0.57
CA LEU A 324 -12.87 12.11 0.12
C LEU A 324 -12.40 13.27 1.01
N ALA A 325 -12.36 13.04 2.32
CA ALA A 325 -11.90 14.03 3.29
C ALA A 325 -10.38 14.20 3.32
N ASP A 326 -9.65 13.32 2.61
CA ASP A 326 -8.20 13.16 2.70
C ASP A 326 -7.69 12.98 4.14
N ARG A 327 -8.41 12.16 4.93
CA ARG A 327 -8.13 11.93 6.35
C ARG A 327 -7.75 10.48 6.63
N SER A 328 -7.03 10.30 7.73
CA SER A 328 -6.94 9.02 8.44
C SER A 328 -7.82 9.15 9.68
N ALA A 329 -8.61 8.14 10.01
CA ALA A 329 -9.37 8.16 11.25
C ALA A 329 -8.42 7.91 12.42
N ASP A 330 -8.39 8.81 13.42
CA ASP A 330 -7.86 8.44 14.73
C ASP A 330 -8.89 7.51 15.40
N PRO A 331 -8.52 6.30 15.80
CA PRO A 331 -9.40 5.40 16.54
C PRO A 331 -10.02 6.03 17.80
N ALA A 332 -9.34 6.99 18.43
CA ALA A 332 -9.85 7.72 19.58
C ALA A 332 -10.93 8.76 19.22
N GLU A 333 -10.99 9.18 17.96
CA GLU A 333 -11.95 10.17 17.45
C GLU A 333 -13.17 9.52 16.76
N LEU A 334 -13.15 8.18 16.59
CA LEU A 334 -14.25 7.44 15.99
C LEU A 334 -15.35 7.14 17.01
N ASP A 335 -16.48 7.83 16.88
CA ASP A 335 -17.72 7.43 17.52
C ASP A 335 -18.36 6.25 16.78
N ASP A 336 -18.24 5.04 17.33
CA ASP A 336 -18.85 3.83 16.77
C ASP A 336 -20.37 3.86 16.78
N ALA A 337 -21.01 4.63 17.67
CA ALA A 337 -22.46 4.76 17.66
C ALA A 337 -22.94 5.45 16.37
N THR A 338 -22.12 6.36 15.85
CA THR A 338 -22.40 7.10 14.61
C THR A 338 -21.87 6.36 13.37
N TRP A 339 -20.63 5.86 13.40
CA TRP A 339 -19.93 5.40 12.20
C TRP A 339 -19.69 3.88 12.14
N GLY A 340 -19.98 3.15 13.21
CA GLY A 340 -19.65 1.73 13.34
C GLY A 340 -20.21 0.89 12.19
N GLY A 341 -21.49 1.04 11.86
CA GLY A 341 -22.12 0.29 10.76
C GLY A 341 -21.56 0.62 9.37
N ALA A 342 -21.16 1.88 9.15
CA ALA A 342 -20.57 2.31 7.87
C ALA A 342 -19.11 1.85 7.71
N ALA A 343 -18.41 1.57 8.81
CA ALA A 343 -17.06 1.05 8.84
C ALA A 343 -16.99 -0.49 8.91
N ASP A 344 -18.09 -1.18 9.22
CA ASP A 344 -18.10 -2.61 9.50
C ASP A 344 -17.88 -3.47 8.24
N LEU A 345 -16.76 -4.19 8.19
CA LEU A 345 -16.46 -5.10 7.07
C LEU A 345 -17.39 -6.31 7.04
N ARG A 346 -18.11 -6.63 8.12
CA ARG A 346 -19.14 -7.69 8.09
C ARG A 346 -20.29 -7.34 7.16
N ASN A 347 -20.46 -6.06 6.80
CA ASN A 347 -21.43 -5.61 5.80
C ASN A 347 -20.93 -5.77 4.35
N VAL A 348 -19.67 -6.15 4.16
CA VAL A 348 -19.11 -6.43 2.83
C VAL A 348 -19.52 -7.83 2.39
N SER A 349 -20.12 -7.95 1.20
CA SER A 349 -20.49 -9.25 0.63
C SER A 349 -19.23 -10.06 0.30
N ARG A 350 -19.19 -11.33 0.75
CA ARG A 350 -18.05 -12.23 0.54
C ARG A 350 -17.99 -12.66 -0.93
N THR A 351 -19.14 -12.87 -1.56
CA THR A 351 -19.26 -13.09 -3.01
C THR A 351 -18.72 -11.89 -3.80
N LEU A 352 -19.05 -10.66 -3.39
CA LEU A 352 -18.52 -9.46 -4.05
C LEU A 352 -16.99 -9.38 -3.96
N VAL A 353 -16.41 -9.71 -2.80
CA VAL A 353 -14.94 -9.77 -2.64
C VAL A 353 -14.34 -10.86 -3.52
N ALA A 354 -14.93 -12.05 -3.51
CA ALA A 354 -14.44 -13.19 -4.29
C ALA A 354 -14.50 -12.92 -5.81
N ASP A 355 -15.65 -12.44 -6.32
CA ASP A 355 -15.85 -12.12 -7.72
C ASP A 355 -14.88 -11.03 -8.19
N PHE A 356 -14.76 -9.94 -7.43
CA PHE A 356 -13.84 -8.86 -7.75
C PHE A 356 -12.37 -9.33 -7.72
N ALA A 357 -12.00 -10.14 -6.73
CA ALA A 357 -10.63 -10.67 -6.63
C ALA A 357 -10.31 -11.64 -7.76
N ALA A 358 -11.27 -12.48 -8.17
CA ALA A 358 -11.15 -13.36 -9.33
C ALA A 358 -10.99 -12.56 -10.63
N GLU A 359 -11.82 -11.54 -10.83
CA GLU A 359 -11.72 -10.62 -11.96
C GLU A 359 -10.37 -9.86 -11.96
N CYS A 360 -9.81 -9.58 -10.79
CA CYS A 360 -8.48 -8.98 -10.67
C CYS A 360 -7.36 -9.92 -11.09
N ALA A 361 -7.45 -11.19 -10.69
CA ALA A 361 -6.50 -12.22 -11.06
C ALA A 361 -6.67 -12.72 -12.51
N GLY A 362 -7.77 -12.34 -13.19
CA GLY A 362 -8.06 -12.74 -14.58
C GLY A 362 -8.64 -14.14 -14.71
N TRP A 363 -9.41 -14.59 -13.70
CA TRP A 363 -10.04 -15.92 -13.66
C TRP A 363 -11.42 -15.98 -14.30
#